data_AF-A0A1M6CWY8-F1
#
_entry.id   AF-A0A1M6CWY8-F1
#
_cell.length_a   1.000
_cell.length_b   1.000
_cell.length_c   1.000
_cell.angle_alpha   90.00
_cell.angle_beta   90.00
_cell.angle_gamma   90.00
#
_symmetry.space_group_name_H-M   'P 1'
#
loop_
_entity.id
_entity.type
_entity.pdbx_description
1 polymer ?
#
loop_
_entity_poly.entity_id
_entity_poly.type
_entity_poly.pdbx_seq_one_letter_code
_entity_poly.pdbx_strand_id
1 'polypeptide(L)'
;MHTLSKLLSDKELVYLSLTYQGVDKKAIAKKLRFKDNRTHRYIEKRIFDKLSVYNWHNAFRRAFYLQLLDRQDFLLIDIQKEASTISTEITEILNSTEIDDKEKELVIYLALLSFQIKIEYSYLFKEKE
;
A
#
# COMPACT_ATOMS: atom_id res chain seq x y z
N MET A 1 21.74 -9.03 -16.13
CA MET A 1 20.56 -8.46 -15.44
C MET A 1 19.32 -9.27 -15.81
N HIS A 2 19.13 -10.44 -15.19
CA HIS A 2 18.01 -11.34 -15.49
C HIS A 2 17.68 -12.09 -14.20
N THR A 3 16.60 -11.73 -13.47
CA THR A 3 15.85 -12.67 -12.58
C THR A 3 14.73 -12.03 -11.74
N LEU A 4 14.65 -10.70 -11.56
CA LEU A 4 13.62 -10.11 -10.67
C LEU A 4 12.22 -10.00 -11.32
N SER A 5 12.15 -9.93 -12.66
CA SER A 5 10.88 -9.82 -13.41
C SER A 5 9.97 -11.06 -13.36
N LYS A 6 10.33 -12.10 -12.58
CA LYS A 6 9.56 -13.34 -12.44
C LYS A 6 8.99 -13.58 -11.04
N LEU A 7 9.27 -12.71 -10.06
CA LEU A 7 8.80 -12.92 -8.69
C LEU A 7 7.28 -12.78 -8.60
N LEU A 8 6.76 -11.66 -9.11
CA LEU A 8 5.34 -11.40 -9.24
C LEU A 8 4.93 -11.55 -10.71
N SER A 9 3.71 -12.05 -10.94
CA SER A 9 3.06 -12.03 -12.24
C SER A 9 2.58 -10.61 -12.58
N ASP A 10 2.37 -10.32 -13.86
CA ASP A 10 1.87 -9.02 -14.32
C ASP A 10 0.57 -8.61 -13.59
N LYS A 11 -0.32 -9.56 -13.34
CA LYS A 11 -1.56 -9.31 -12.61
C LYS A 11 -1.32 -8.90 -11.15
N GLU A 12 -0.36 -9.56 -10.49
CA GLU A 12 0.05 -9.22 -9.12
C GLU A 12 0.77 -7.87 -9.06
N LEU A 13 1.62 -7.57 -10.05
CA LEU A 13 2.31 -6.27 -10.18
C LEU A 13 1.32 -5.12 -10.39
N VAL A 14 0.36 -5.28 -11.30
CA VAL A 14 -0.69 -4.27 -11.52
C VAL A 14 -1.56 -4.13 -10.26
N TYR A 15 -1.90 -5.22 -9.58
CA TYR A 15 -2.64 -5.16 -8.32
C TYR A 15 -1.88 -4.40 -7.24
N LEU A 16 -0.60 -4.73 -7.05
CA LEU A 16 0.30 -4.11 -6.10
C LEU A 16 0.43 -2.60 -6.38
N SER A 17 0.64 -2.21 -7.64
CA SER A 17 0.75 -0.82 -8.07
C SER A 17 -0.53 -0.02 -7.79
N LEU A 18 -1.70 -0.55 -8.18
CA LEU A 18 -2.98 0.12 -7.93
C LEU A 18 -3.31 0.24 -6.44
N THR A 19 -2.94 -0.78 -5.66
CA THR A 19 -3.13 -0.77 -4.20
C THR A 19 -2.26 0.31 -3.56
N TYR A 20 -1.01 0.45 -4.01
CA TYR A 20 -0.11 1.51 -3.55
C TYR A 20 -0.65 2.91 -3.88
N GLN A 21 -1.24 3.08 -5.06
CA GLN A 21 -1.89 4.33 -5.51
C GLN A 21 -3.18 4.67 -4.75
N GLY A 22 -3.63 3.83 -3.81
CA GLY A 22 -4.87 4.06 -3.07
C GLY A 22 -6.14 3.88 -3.91
N VAL A 23 -6.05 3.19 -5.06
CA VAL A 23 -7.23 2.92 -5.90
C VAL A 23 -8.19 2.01 -5.15
N ASP A 24 -9.47 2.33 -5.18
CA ASP A 24 -10.48 1.57 -4.45
C ASP A 24 -10.60 0.13 -4.97
N LYS A 25 -10.94 -0.82 -4.08
CA LYS A 25 -11.00 -2.24 -4.43
C LYS A 25 -12.02 -2.53 -5.55
N LYS A 26 -13.11 -1.78 -5.69
CA LYS A 26 -14.09 -1.98 -6.77
C LYS A 26 -13.50 -1.54 -8.11
N ALA A 27 -12.79 -0.42 -8.17
CA ALA A 27 -12.07 0.00 -9.38
C ALA A 27 -10.96 -0.99 -9.76
N ILE A 28 -10.20 -1.49 -8.79
CA ILE A 28 -9.19 -2.54 -9.01
C ILE A 28 -9.86 -3.81 -9.57
N ALA A 29 -10.96 -4.27 -8.96
CA ALA A 29 -11.71 -5.44 -9.41
C ALA A 29 -12.18 -5.28 -10.86
N LYS A 30 -12.71 -4.11 -11.21
CA LYS A 30 -13.14 -3.78 -12.57
C LYS A 30 -11.96 -3.83 -13.56
N LYS A 31 -10.83 -3.20 -13.21
CA LYS A 31 -9.63 -3.14 -14.06
C LYS A 31 -9.01 -4.51 -14.29
N LEU A 32 -8.98 -5.36 -13.26
CA LEU A 32 -8.37 -6.69 -13.30
C LEU A 32 -9.36 -7.83 -13.57
N ARG A 33 -10.62 -7.48 -13.86
CA ARG A 33 -11.73 -8.40 -14.14
C ARG A 33 -11.89 -9.47 -13.06
N PHE A 34 -11.89 -9.04 -11.80
CA PHE A 34 -12.19 -9.94 -10.68
C PHE A 34 -13.69 -10.20 -10.61
N LYS A 35 -14.04 -11.47 -10.37
CA LYS A 35 -15.44 -11.90 -10.30
C LYS A 35 -16.03 -11.73 -8.91
N ASP A 36 -15.19 -11.71 -7.86
CA ASP A 36 -15.62 -11.62 -6.48
C ASP A 36 -14.55 -10.98 -5.56
N ASN A 37 -14.95 -10.67 -4.32
CA ASN A 37 -14.05 -10.17 -3.29
C ASN A 37 -13.03 -11.21 -2.80
N ARG A 38 -13.26 -12.52 -3.01
CA ARG A 38 -12.32 -13.57 -2.60
C ARG A 38 -11.04 -13.50 -3.41
N THR A 39 -11.14 -13.06 -4.66
CA THR A 39 -10.02 -12.85 -5.58
C THR A 39 -9.02 -11.81 -5.03
N HIS A 40 -9.50 -10.75 -4.37
CA HIS A 40 -8.62 -9.78 -3.70
C HIS A 40 -7.76 -10.43 -2.63
N ARG A 41 -8.40 -11.14 -1.69
CA ARG A 41 -7.71 -11.81 -0.58
C ARG A 41 -6.69 -12.83 -1.10
N TYR A 42 -7.05 -13.55 -2.16
CA TYR A 42 -6.15 -14.52 -2.79
C TYR A 42 -4.90 -13.86 -3.37
N ILE A 43 -5.05 -12.78 -4.14
CA ILE A 43 -3.90 -12.07 -4.73
C ILE A 43 -3.05 -11.38 -3.66
N GLU A 44 -3.69 -10.74 -2.68
CA GLU A 44 -3.01 -10.12 -1.53
C GLU A 44 -2.15 -11.15 -0.78
N LYS A 45 -2.73 -12.31 -0.44
CA LYS A 45 -1.98 -13.39 0.20
C LYS A 45 -0.80 -13.85 -0.64
N ARG A 46 -0.97 -14.04 -1.96
CA ARG A 46 0.13 -14.45 -2.84
C ARG A 46 1.26 -13.43 -2.90
N ILE A 47 0.93 -12.14 -2.94
CA ILE A 47 1.93 -11.06 -2.93
C ILE A 47 2.70 -11.11 -1.61
N PHE A 48 2.01 -11.23 -0.48
CA PHE A 48 2.61 -11.31 0.84
C PHE A 48 3.53 -12.52 0.99
N ASP A 49 3.06 -13.70 0.59
CA ASP A 49 3.85 -14.94 0.64
C ASP A 49 5.12 -14.81 -0.21
N LYS A 50 5.01 -14.31 -1.44
CA LYS A 50 6.14 -14.15 -2.38
C LYS A 50 7.15 -13.09 -1.97
N LEU A 51 6.69 -12.03 -1.30
CA LEU A 51 7.56 -10.98 -0.76
C LEU A 51 8.06 -11.32 0.65
N SER A 52 7.55 -12.39 1.26
CA SER A 52 7.84 -12.82 2.64
C SER A 52 7.54 -11.73 3.67
N VAL A 53 6.33 -11.17 3.59
CA VAL A 53 5.84 -10.08 4.44
C VAL A 53 4.41 -10.35 4.90
N TYR A 54 3.94 -9.61 5.91
CA TYR A 54 2.61 -9.82 6.50
C TYR A 54 1.66 -8.62 6.36
N ASN A 55 2.13 -7.52 5.78
CA ASN A 55 1.33 -6.31 5.61
C ASN A 55 1.78 -5.52 4.37
N TRP A 56 0.90 -4.62 3.91
CA TRP A 56 1.13 -3.79 2.73
C TRP A 56 2.34 -2.87 2.87
N HIS A 57 2.56 -2.29 4.05
CA HIS A 57 3.72 -1.43 4.31
C HIS A 57 5.04 -2.16 3.96
N ASN A 58 5.23 -3.35 4.50
CA ASN A 58 6.40 -4.17 4.23
C ASN A 58 6.42 -4.70 2.78
N ALA A 59 5.26 -5.01 2.21
CA ALA A 59 5.15 -5.39 0.80
C ALA A 59 5.66 -4.29 -0.14
N PHE A 60 5.25 -3.04 0.07
CA PHE A 60 5.71 -1.91 -0.74
C PHE A 60 7.20 -1.66 -0.56
N ARG A 61 7.70 -1.62 0.68
CA ARG A 61 9.15 -1.48 0.95
C ARG A 61 9.95 -2.56 0.23
N ARG A 62 9.50 -3.82 0.30
CA ARG A 62 10.16 -4.95 -0.36
C ARG A 62 10.09 -4.82 -1.89
N ALA A 63 8.93 -4.44 -2.43
CA ALA A 63 8.73 -4.28 -3.86
C ALA A 63 9.62 -3.19 -4.46
N PHE A 64 9.78 -2.04 -3.77
CA PHE A 64 10.69 -0.99 -4.20
C PHE A 64 12.16 -1.39 -4.07
N TYR A 65 12.54 -2.08 -2.99
CA TYR A 65 13.90 -2.60 -2.83
C TYR A 65 14.26 -3.58 -3.96
N LEU A 66 13.31 -4.41 -4.38
CA LEU A 66 13.45 -5.38 -5.46
C LEU A 66 13.21 -4.78 -6.86
N GLN A 67 12.99 -3.46 -6.97
CA GLN A 67 12.70 -2.76 -8.23
C GLN A 67 11.50 -3.36 -9.02
N LEU A 68 10.52 -3.91 -8.30
CA LEU A 68 9.27 -4.42 -8.89
C LEU A 68 8.27 -3.29 -9.18
N LEU A 69 8.42 -2.16 -8.49
CA LEU A 69 7.72 -0.93 -8.74
C LEU A 69 8.77 0.15 -8.98
N ASP A 70 8.59 0.97 -10.00
CA ASP A 70 9.43 2.14 -10.21
C ASP A 70 8.94 3.29 -9.34
N ARG A 71 9.81 3.85 -8.51
CA ARG A 71 9.46 4.97 -7.63
C ARG A 71 9.06 6.22 -8.42
N GLN A 72 9.57 6.39 -9.64
CA GLN A 72 9.31 7.57 -10.46
C GLN A 72 7.86 7.63 -10.95
N ASP A 73 7.20 6.48 -11.12
CA ASP A 73 5.78 6.41 -11.48
C ASP A 73 4.84 7.00 -10.41
N PHE A 74 5.38 7.36 -9.23
CA PHE A 74 4.60 7.72 -8.05
C PHE A 74 5.03 9.04 -7.39
N LEU A 75 5.81 9.89 -8.09
CA LEU A 75 6.44 11.12 -7.56
C LEU A 75 5.52 12.33 -7.29
N LEU A 76 4.20 12.16 -7.30
CA LEU A 76 3.25 13.29 -7.19
C LEU A 76 2.18 13.02 -6.14
N ILE A 77 2.59 12.75 -4.91
CA ILE A 77 1.67 12.71 -3.76
C ILE A 77 1.58 14.12 -3.17
N ASP A 78 0.36 14.65 -3.10
CA ASP A 78 0.07 15.85 -2.31
C ASP A 78 0.04 15.47 -0.82
N ILE A 79 1.13 15.78 -0.14
CA ILE A 79 1.35 15.39 1.26
C ILE A 79 0.40 16.12 2.19
N GLN A 80 -0.02 17.35 1.86
CA GLN A 80 -1.00 18.06 2.67
C GLN A 80 -2.36 17.35 2.60
N LYS A 81 -2.76 16.91 1.41
CA LYS A 81 -3.99 16.14 1.23
C LYS A 81 -3.95 14.79 1.96
N GLU A 82 -2.82 14.10 1.90
CA GLU A 82 -2.62 12.83 2.62
C GLU A 82 -2.60 13.02 4.14
N ALA A 83 -1.93 14.07 4.63
CA ALA A 83 -1.94 14.44 6.05
C ALA A 83 -3.35 14.76 6.56
N SER A 84 -4.15 15.43 5.73
CA SER A 84 -5.56 15.70 6.07
C SER A 84 -6.36 14.40 6.13
N THR A 85 -6.19 13.51 5.16
CA THR A 85 -6.91 12.22 5.09
C THR A 85 -6.60 11.36 6.31
N ILE A 86 -5.32 11.18 6.64
CA ILE A 86 -4.91 10.35 7.78
C ILE A 86 -5.36 10.94 9.10
N SER A 87 -5.38 12.27 9.22
CA SER A 87 -5.87 12.95 10.43
C SER A 87 -7.37 12.72 10.64
N THR A 88 -8.15 12.71 9.56
CA THR A 88 -9.57 12.35 9.60
C THR A 88 -9.76 10.89 10.03
N GLU A 89 -9.03 9.95 9.42
CA GLU A 89 -9.11 8.52 9.79
C GLU A 89 -8.75 8.29 11.27
N ILE A 90 -7.68 8.89 11.77
CA ILE A 90 -7.27 8.79 13.18
C ILE A 90 -8.36 9.34 14.10
N THR A 91 -8.97 10.48 13.74
CA THR A 91 -10.05 11.08 14.52
C THR A 91 -11.28 10.17 14.58
N GLU A 92 -11.64 9.53 13.47
CA GLU A 92 -12.73 8.55 13.42
C GLU A 92 -12.44 7.32 14.29
N ILE A 93 -11.21 6.79 14.24
CA ILE A 93 -10.80 5.64 15.06
C ILE A 93 -10.85 5.98 16.56
N LEU A 94 -10.31 7.14 16.96
CA LEU A 94 -10.31 7.57 18.35
C LEU A 94 -11.73 7.70 18.92
N ASN A 95 -12.65 8.25 18.11
CA ASN A 95 -14.05 8.46 18.47
C ASN A 95 -14.92 7.19 18.35
N SER A 96 -14.42 6.12 17.73
CA SER A 96 -15.15 4.86 17.62
C SER A 96 -15.39 4.23 19.00
N THR A 97 -16.60 3.79 19.27
CA THR A 97 -16.95 3.05 20.50
C THR A 97 -16.90 1.53 20.30
N GLU A 98 -16.64 1.06 19.07
CA GLU A 98 -16.72 -0.36 18.72
C GLU A 98 -15.41 -1.13 18.95
N ILE A 99 -14.31 -0.42 19.20
CA ILE A 99 -12.96 -0.97 19.30
C ILE A 99 -12.34 -0.56 20.63
N ASP A 100 -11.61 -1.47 21.27
CA ASP A 100 -10.91 -1.17 22.52
C ASP A 100 -9.66 -0.29 22.29
N ASP A 101 -9.16 0.31 23.37
CA ASP A 101 -8.06 1.29 23.28
C ASP A 101 -6.76 0.71 22.72
N LYS A 102 -6.44 -0.56 22.99
CA LYS A 102 -5.23 -1.20 22.44
C LYS A 102 -5.39 -1.50 20.97
N GLU A 103 -6.58 -1.91 20.55
CA GLU A 103 -6.86 -2.12 19.14
C GLU A 103 -6.86 -0.80 18.37
N LYS A 104 -7.39 0.29 18.95
CA LYS A 104 -7.26 1.65 18.40
C LYS A 104 -5.79 2.06 18.25
N GLU A 105 -4.96 1.87 19.28
CA GLU A 105 -3.52 2.15 19.20
C GLU A 105 -2.86 1.41 18.05
N LEU A 106 -3.15 0.12 17.89
CA LEU A 106 -2.59 -0.68 16.80
C LEU A 106 -3.03 -0.19 15.42
N VAL A 107 -4.33 0.11 15.25
CA VAL A 107 -4.85 0.61 13.97
C VAL A 107 -4.26 1.97 13.63
N ILE A 108 -4.19 2.90 14.60
CA ILE A 108 -3.56 4.21 14.42
C ILE A 108 -2.08 4.05 14.06
N TYR A 109 -1.36 3.16 14.74
CA TYR A 109 0.05 2.88 14.44
C TYR A 109 0.24 2.39 12.99
N LEU A 110 -0.60 1.47 12.53
CA LEU A 110 -0.54 0.96 11.15
C LEU A 110 -0.89 2.05 10.12
N ALA A 111 -1.82 2.94 10.45
CA ALA A 111 -2.19 4.09 9.62
C ALA A 111 -1.03 5.08 9.49
N LEU A 112 -0.40 5.44 10.62
CA LEU A 112 0.78 6.33 10.66
C LEU A 112 1.99 5.74 9.93
N LEU A 113 2.25 4.44 10.06
CA LEU A 113 3.29 3.75 9.28
C LEU A 113 3.03 3.87 7.77
N SER A 114 1.78 3.69 7.35
CA SER A 114 1.39 3.80 5.95
C SER A 114 1.59 5.22 5.42
N PHE A 115 1.29 6.23 6.24
CA PHE A 115 1.54 7.64 5.92
C PHE A 115 3.03 7.97 5.85
N GLN A 116 3.83 7.49 6.81
CA GLN A 116 5.29 7.67 6.82
C GLN A 116 5.93 7.14 5.53
N ILE A 117 5.49 5.98 5.03
CA ILE A 117 5.93 5.47 3.73
C ILE A 117 5.71 6.49 2.62
N LYS A 118 4.52 7.10 2.55
CA LYS A 118 4.20 8.09 1.52
C LYS A 118 5.12 9.30 1.62
N ILE A 119 5.47 9.75 2.83
CA ILE A 119 6.42 10.84 3.06
C ILE A 119 7.85 10.43 2.66
N GLU A 120 8.34 9.28 3.10
CA GLU A 120 9.68 8.79 2.78
C GLU A 120 9.88 8.71 1.26
N TYR A 121 8.89 8.21 0.52
CA TYR A 121 9.01 8.10 -0.93
C TYR A 121 8.81 9.43 -1.68
N SER A 122 8.07 10.38 -1.14
CA SER A 122 7.87 11.70 -1.76
C SER A 122 9.02 12.67 -1.52
N TYR A 123 9.69 12.60 -0.36
CA TYR A 123 10.76 13.54 0.03
C TYR A 123 12.15 12.91 0.19
N LEU A 124 12.27 11.75 0.85
CA LEU A 124 13.59 11.18 1.21
C LEU A 124 14.25 10.43 0.04
N PHE A 125 13.47 10.02 -0.96
CA PHE A 125 13.97 9.31 -2.15
C PHE A 125 13.77 10.07 -3.46
N LYS A 126 13.37 11.36 -3.43
CA LYS A 126 13.63 12.26 -4.55
C LYS A 126 15.15 12.33 -4.69
N GLU A 127 15.71 11.71 -5.73
CA GLU A 127 17.10 11.99 -6.08
C GLU A 127 17.23 13.52 -6.23
N LYS A 128 18.26 14.08 -5.60
CA LYS A 128 18.64 15.47 -5.85
C LYS A 128 18.92 15.58 -7.35
N GLU A 129 18.10 16.35 -8.05
CA GLU A 129 18.44 16.88 -9.39
C GLU A 129 19.79 17.60 -9.34
#